data_AF-A0A150L916-F1
#
_entry.id   AF-A0A150L916-F1
#
_cell.length_a   1.000
_cell.length_b   1.000
_cell.length_c   1.000
_cell.angle_alpha   90.00
_cell.angle_beta   90.00
_cell.angle_gamma   90.00
#
_symmetry.space_group_name_H-M   'P 1'
#
loop_
_entity.id
_entity.type
_entity.pdbx_description
1 polymer ?
#
loop_
_entity_poly.entity_id
_entity_poly.type
_entity_poly.pdbx_seq_one_letter_code
_entity_poly.pdbx_strand_id
1 'polypeptide(L)'
;MSVFFSYIILGISLAAPIGPINAAQLDKGIKNGFLHSWVLGIGAMTADIFYMLCVYFWIRKLFGGTYFKDFSLFIWLFCFNLHWYRKYVCCKKPFFY
;
A
#
# COMPACT_ATOMS: atom_id res chain seq x y z
N MET A 1 22.57 -12.17 16.86
CA MET A 1 22.37 -10.71 16.93
C MET A 1 22.37 -10.01 15.56
N SER A 2 22.83 -10.63 14.46
CA SER A 2 22.75 -10.01 13.12
C SER A 2 21.33 -9.97 12.53
N VAL A 3 20.52 -11.01 12.78
CA VAL A 3 19.17 -11.15 12.19
C VAL A 3 18.25 -9.98 12.58
N PHE A 4 18.35 -9.53 13.84
CA PHE A 4 17.56 -8.40 14.35
C PHE A 4 17.93 -7.10 13.61
N PHE A 5 19.21 -6.89 13.31
CA PHE A 5 19.69 -5.74 12.57
C PHE A 5 19.24 -5.75 11.11
N SER A 6 19.25 -6.93 10.47
CA SER A 6 18.72 -7.12 9.11
C SER A 6 17.23 -6.79 9.02
N TYR A 7 16.41 -7.19 10.01
CA TYR A 7 14.98 -6.85 10.02
C TYR A 7 14.73 -5.34 10.22
N ILE A 8 15.53 -4.66 11.05
CA ILE A 8 15.44 -3.20 11.25
C ILE A 8 15.75 -2.46 9.93
N ILE A 9 16.85 -2.83 9.25
CA ILE A 9 17.23 -2.23 7.97
C ILE A 9 16.16 -2.49 6.90
N LEU A 10 15.59 -3.69 6.87
CA LEU A 10 14.55 -4.07 5.91
C LEU A 10 13.26 -3.27 6.14
N GLY A 11 12.89 -3.04 7.40
CA GLY A 11 11.76 -2.18 7.77
C GLY A 11 11.99 -0.71 7.39
N ILE A 12 13.18 -0.17 7.65
CA ILE A 12 13.54 1.21 7.28
C ILE A 12 13.55 1.37 5.76
N SER A 13 14.05 0.39 5.01
CA SER A 13 14.04 0.43 3.53
C SER A 13 12.63 0.39 2.95
N LEU A 14 11.69 -0.34 3.58
CA LEU A 14 10.28 -0.36 3.17
C LEU A 14 9.57 0.97 3.47
N ALA A 15 9.99 1.67 4.54
CA ALA A 15 9.41 2.94 4.97
C ALA A 15 10.06 4.17 4.32
N ALA A 16 11.30 4.06 3.84
CA ALA A 16 12.07 5.12 3.20
C ALA A 16 11.40 5.77 1.97
N PRO A 17 10.66 5.06 1.09
CA PRO A 17 9.89 5.73 0.06
C PRO A 17 8.70 6.45 0.69
N ILE A 18 8.72 7.79 0.66
CA ILE A 18 7.57 8.63 1.03
C ILE A 18 6.48 8.41 -0.02
N GLY A 19 5.64 7.41 0.24
CA GLY A 19 4.52 7.07 -0.62
C GLY A 19 3.42 8.13 -0.59
N PRO A 20 2.54 8.16 -1.60
CA PRO A 20 1.44 9.12 -1.68
C PRO A 20 0.45 9.01 -0.50
N ILE A 21 0.38 7.84 0.15
CA ILE A 21 -0.46 7.62 1.33
C ILE A 21 0.09 8.34 2.56
N ASN A 22 1.41 8.27 2.79
CA ASN A 22 2.09 8.94 3.91
C ASN A 22 2.20 10.45 3.69
N ALA A 23 2.37 10.88 2.43
CA ALA A 23 2.29 12.29 2.05
C ALA A 23 0.92 12.90 2.37
N ALA A 24 -0.17 12.20 2.03
CA ALA A 24 -1.52 12.64 2.37
C ALA A 24 -1.79 12.61 3.89
N GLN A 25 -1.22 11.64 4.61
CA GLN A 25 -1.32 11.56 6.07
C GLN A 25 -0.59 12.72 6.77
N LEU A 26 0.57 13.14 6.23
CA LEU A 26 1.32 14.31 6.68
C LEU A 26 0.55 15.62 6.41
N ASP A 27 0.03 15.82 5.19
CA ASP A 27 -0.76 17.01 4.85
C ASP A 27 -2.00 17.16 5.74
N LYS A 28 -2.77 16.07 5.93
CA LYS A 28 -3.94 16.10 6.84
C LYS A 28 -3.55 16.20 8.32
N GLY A 29 -2.40 15.65 8.70
CA GLY A 29 -1.89 15.75 10.07
C GLY A 29 -1.50 17.18 10.44
N ILE A 30 -0.89 17.90 9.51
CA ILE A 30 -0.47 19.30 9.69
C ILE A 30 -1.68 20.25 9.68
N LYS A 31 -2.70 20.01 8.83
CA LYS A 31 -3.87 20.89 8.70
C LYS A 31 -5.01 20.64 9.67
N ASN A 32 -5.38 19.37 9.87
CA ASN A 32 -6.61 18.97 10.57
C ASN A 32 -6.33 18.29 11.92
N GLY A 33 -5.07 18.29 12.35
CA GLY A 33 -4.62 17.67 13.60
C GLY A 33 -4.37 16.16 13.50
N PHE A 34 -3.64 15.64 14.49
CA PHE A 34 -3.17 14.25 14.56
C PHE A 34 -4.28 13.17 14.58
N LEU A 35 -5.49 13.51 15.04
CA LEU A 35 -6.61 12.57 15.06
C LEU A 35 -7.09 12.23 13.64
N HIS A 36 -7.07 13.19 12.72
CA HIS A 36 -7.55 13.00 11.35
C HIS A 36 -6.56 12.19 10.49
N SER A 37 -5.26 12.34 10.75
CA SER A 37 -4.22 11.53 10.11
C SER A 37 -4.23 10.08 10.63
N TRP A 38 -4.60 9.85 11.88
CA TRP A 38 -4.68 8.52 12.47
C TRP A 38 -5.79 7.66 11.85
N VAL A 39 -6.96 8.24 11.58
CA VAL A 39 -8.08 7.54 10.89
C VAL A 39 -7.68 7.11 9.47
N LEU A 40 -6.90 7.94 8.77
CA LEU A 40 -6.36 7.57 7.45
C LEU A 40 -5.37 6.40 7.52
N GLY A 41 -4.47 6.41 8.51
CA GLY A 41 -3.51 5.33 8.72
C GLY A 41 -4.20 4.00 9.03
N ILE A 42 -5.21 4.02 9.90
CA ILE A 42 -6.03 2.84 10.22
C ILE A 42 -6.77 2.35 8.98
N GLY A 43 -7.35 3.26 8.18
CA GLY A 43 -8.01 2.90 6.93
C GLY A 43 -7.07 2.23 5.92
N ALA A 44 -5.84 2.73 5.79
CA ALA A 44 -4.83 2.15 4.90
C ALA A 44 -4.39 0.75 5.36
N MET A 45 -4.12 0.55 6.65
CA MET A 45 -3.77 -0.76 7.21
C MET A 45 -4.93 -1.75 7.10
N THR A 46 -6.16 -1.29 7.34
CA THR A 46 -7.35 -2.14 7.25
C THR A 46 -7.60 -2.58 5.81
N ALA A 47 -7.42 -1.69 4.83
CA ALA A 47 -7.53 -2.03 3.41
C ALA A 47 -6.48 -3.08 2.98
N ASP A 48 -5.25 -2.98 3.50
CA ASP A 48 -4.17 -3.94 3.22
C ASP A 48 -4.49 -5.34 3.77
N ILE A 49 -4.95 -5.41 5.03
CA ILE A 49 -5.38 -6.66 5.67
C ILE A 49 -6.58 -7.27 4.92
N PHE A 50 -7.56 -6.45 4.54
CA PHE A 50 -8.74 -6.91 3.83
C PHE A 50 -8.40 -7.48 2.46
N TYR A 51 -7.45 -6.85 1.75
CA TYR A 51 -6.93 -7.37 0.49
C TYR A 51 -6.26 -8.75 0.66
N MET A 52 -5.39 -8.90 1.66
CA MET A 52 -4.72 -10.17 1.96
C MET A 52 -5.72 -11.28 2.31
N LEU A 53 -6.77 -10.97 3.07
CA LEU A 53 -7.84 -11.92 3.41
C LEU A 53 -8.66 -12.32 2.17
N CYS A 54 -9.09 -11.35 1.36
CA CYS A 54 -9.83 -11.62 0.13
C CYS A 54 -9.03 -12.51 -0.81
N VAL A 55 -7.74 -12.21 -1.03
CA VAL A 55 -6.85 -13.02 -1.86
C VAL A 55 -6.71 -14.44 -1.29
N TYR A 56 -6.50 -14.59 0.02
CA TYR A 56 -6.39 -15.91 0.65
C TYR A 56 -7.64 -16.78 0.48
N PHE A 57 -8.84 -16.23 0.73
CA PHE A 57 -10.10 -16.96 0.56
C PHE A 57 -10.43 -17.24 -0.91
N TRP A 58 -10.11 -16.30 -1.80
CA TRP A 58 -10.36 -16.41 -3.23
C TRP A 58 -9.48 -17.47 -3.88
N ILE A 59 -8.18 -17.49 -3.54
CA ILE A 59 -7.25 -18.54 -3.98
C ILE A 59 -7.77 -19.90 -3.52
N ARG A 60 -8.10 -20.08 -2.24
CA ARG A 60 -8.56 -21.37 -1.71
C ARG A 60 -9.81 -21.94 -2.41
N LYS A 61 -10.64 -21.09 -3.01
CA LYS A 61 -11.91 -21.50 -3.63
C LYS A 61 -11.81 -21.86 -5.12
N LEU A 62 -10.69 -21.52 -5.78
CA LEU A 62 -10.51 -21.69 -7.23
C LEU A 62 -9.48 -22.76 -7.62
N PHE A 63 -8.68 -23.29 -6.68
CA PHE A 63 -7.62 -24.26 -6.99
C PHE A 63 -8.14 -25.68 -7.23
N GLY A 64 -8.71 -25.87 -8.42
CA GLY A 64 -8.96 -27.15 -9.08
C GLY A 64 -8.39 -27.24 -10.51
N GLY A 65 -7.64 -26.25 -11.02
CA GLY A 65 -6.99 -26.33 -12.33
C GLY A 65 -6.31 -25.03 -12.77
N THR A 66 -5.11 -25.16 -13.36
CA THR A 66 -4.32 -24.30 -14.30
C THR A 66 -4.45 -22.77 -14.41
N TYR A 67 -5.44 -22.10 -13.83
CA TYR A 67 -5.75 -20.67 -14.04
C TYR A 67 -4.96 -19.68 -13.16
N PHE A 68 -3.98 -20.14 -12.36
CA PHE A 68 -3.24 -19.23 -11.46
C PHE A 68 -2.36 -18.22 -12.21
N LYS A 69 -1.82 -18.64 -13.36
CA LYS A 69 -0.89 -17.81 -14.13
C LYS A 69 -1.58 -16.62 -14.77
N ASP A 70 -2.79 -16.80 -15.30
CA ASP A 70 -3.53 -15.75 -15.98
C ASP A 70 -4.03 -14.67 -14.99
N PHE A 71 -4.46 -15.08 -13.80
CA PHE A 71 -4.93 -14.15 -12.77
C PHE A 71 -3.81 -13.29 -12.19
N SER A 72 -2.62 -13.86 -11.96
CA SER A 72 -1.46 -13.11 -11.46
C SER A 72 -1.01 -12.02 -12.45
N LEU A 73 -1.19 -12.24 -13.76
CA LEU A 73 -0.81 -11.28 -14.79
C LEU A 73 -1.80 -10.10 -14.85
N PHE A 74 -3.10 -10.38 -14.70
CA PHE A 74 -4.13 -9.35 -14.62
C PHE A 74 -3.96 -8.44 -13.39
N ILE A 75 -3.68 -9.03 -12.22
CA ILE A 75 -3.45 -8.25 -10.99
C ILE A 75 -2.19 -7.38 -11.12
N TRP A 76 -1.15 -7.89 -11.78
CA TRP A 76 0.11 -7.17 -11.96
C TRP A 76 -0.04 -5.96 -12.89
N LEU A 77 -0.76 -6.12 -14.01
CA LEU A 77 -1.05 -5.03 -14.96
C LEU A 77 -1.92 -3.94 -14.34
N PHE A 78 -2.94 -4.33 -13.56
CA PHE A 78 -3.79 -3.39 -12.84
C PHE A 78 -2.99 -2.63 -11.77
N CYS A 79 -2.17 -3.33 -10.98
CA CYS A 79 -1.35 -2.73 -9.93
C CYS A 79 -0.28 -1.78 -10.50
N PHE A 80 0.33 -2.13 -11.64
CA PHE A 80 1.31 -1.27 -12.33
C PHE A 80 0.67 0.03 -12.82
N ASN A 81 -0.50 -0.05 -13.46
CA ASN A 81 -1.25 1.15 -13.87
C ASN A 81 -1.61 2.03 -12.68
N LEU A 82 -2.14 1.44 -11.61
CA LEU A 82 -2.56 2.18 -10.43
C LEU A 82 -1.39 2.86 -9.70
N HIS A 83 -0.21 2.22 -9.70
CA HIS A 83 1.02 2.80 -9.15
C HIS A 83 1.50 4.00 -9.98
N TRP A 84 1.52 3.88 -11.30
CA TRP A 84 1.85 5.00 -12.20
C TRP A 84 0.85 6.15 -12.05
N TYR A 85 -0.46 5.86 -12.06
CA TYR A 85 -1.52 6.87 -11.86
C TYR A 85 -1.37 7.60 -10.51
N ARG A 86 -1.09 6.89 -9.41
CA ARG A 86 -0.85 7.50 -8.09
C ARG A 86 0.39 8.40 -8.09
N LYS A 87 1.47 8.00 -8.76
CA LYS A 87 2.69 8.82 -8.87
C LYS A 87 2.46 10.08 -9.70
N TYR A 88 1.70 9.98 -10.80
CA TYR A 88 1.29 11.14 -11.61
C TYR A 88 0.42 12.12 -10.82
N VAL A 89 -0.58 11.63 -10.08
CA VAL A 89 -1.45 12.47 -9.25
C VAL A 89 -0.68 13.13 -8.11
N CYS A 90 0.27 12.42 -7.49
CA CYS A 90 1.08 12.98 -6.41
C CYS A 90 2.05 14.07 -6.89
N CYS A 91 2.60 13.93 -8.11
CA CYS A 91 3.47 14.93 -8.72
C CYS A 91 2.71 16.20 -9.15
N LYS A 92 1.40 16.08 -9.43
CA LYS A 92 0.56 17.18 -9.92
C LYS A 92 -0.11 18.00 -8.82
N LYS A 93 -0.16 17.49 -7.58
CA LYS A 93 -0.75 18.24 -6.45
C LYS A 93 0.34 19.06 -5.74
N PRO A 94 0.23 20.40 -5.69
CA PRO A 94 1.12 21.19 -4.85
C PRO A 94 0.89 20.82 -3.39
N PHE A 95 1.97 20.50 -2.68
CA PHE A 95 2.01 20.10 -1.27
C PHE A 95 1.63 21.24 -0.29
N PHE A 96 1.25 22.41 -0.82
CA PHE A 96 0.87 23.61 -0.11
C PHE A 96 -0.50 24.08 -0.60
N TYR A 97 -1.53 23.67 0.11
CA TYR A 97 -2.71 24.49 0.39
C TYR A 97 -3.00 24.40 1.88
#